data_AF-A0A838RF55-F1
#
_entry.id   AF-A0A838RF55-F1
#
_cell.length_a   1.000
_cell.length_b   1.000
_cell.length_c   1.000
_cell.angle_alpha   90.00
_cell.angle_beta   90.00
_cell.angle_gamma   90.00
#
_symmetry.space_group_name_H-M   'P 1'
#
loop_
_entity.id
_entity.type
_entity.pdbx_description
1 polymer ?
#
loop_
_entity_poly.entity_id
_entity_poly.type
_entity_poly.pdbx_seq_one_letter_code
_entity_poly.pdbx_strand_id
1 'polypeptide(L)'
;ETLAQWDRHRATWARQVDRIIVLEGTRPQRPPMDPAVFEAWRHSTARLNAIEEERALPYLLVAIPTLARAETRGESLAELETLLLPALDVTLPRLQEEIGRVRDAFSGAQELVLCTGQQYELRMNLGTRLLLADDGYIDEADRGRGAIVSNLPAGSLYTTVLEEESEGIVWLEQVGQAREVQLDFQGGRIVQITAREGRDEVEALFAQHSGEPRRVSHIGIGLNPAVRQAMEWTLVDEHVYGALFLALGENRYMGGQNESSLNIDFAITDGTLLADGRAIVQDGQVVV
;
A
#
# COMPACT_ATOMS: atom_id res chain seq x y z
N GLU A 1 -32.31 0.81 -12.19
CA GLU A 1 -32.80 -0.48 -11.64
C GLU A 1 -31.65 -1.47 -11.40
N THR A 2 -30.78 -1.69 -12.38
CA THR A 2 -29.62 -2.61 -12.31
C THR A 2 -28.66 -2.32 -11.16
N LEU A 3 -28.25 -1.05 -10.96
CA LEU A 3 -27.35 -0.68 -9.85
C LEU A 3 -27.99 -0.95 -8.48
N ALA A 4 -29.25 -0.60 -8.30
CA ALA A 4 -29.95 -0.84 -7.04
C ALA A 4 -30.15 -2.34 -6.74
N GLN A 5 -30.33 -3.16 -7.78
CA GLN A 5 -30.39 -4.62 -7.62
C GLN A 5 -29.01 -5.20 -7.26
N TRP A 6 -27.96 -4.79 -7.96
CA TRP A 6 -26.58 -5.16 -7.66
C TRP A 6 -26.22 -4.80 -6.21
N ASP A 7 -26.52 -3.57 -5.83
CA ASP A 7 -26.24 -3.00 -4.52
C ASP A 7 -26.93 -3.79 -3.39
N ARG A 8 -28.23 -4.10 -3.53
CA ARG A 8 -28.95 -4.97 -2.57
C ARG A 8 -28.37 -6.37 -2.50
N HIS A 9 -28.04 -6.96 -3.65
CA HIS A 9 -27.48 -8.30 -3.71
C HIS A 9 -26.12 -8.34 -3.02
N ARG A 10 -25.22 -7.41 -3.36
CA ARG A 10 -23.87 -7.33 -2.77
C ARG A 10 -23.93 -7.06 -1.27
N ALA A 11 -24.82 -6.18 -0.81
CA ALA A 11 -25.01 -5.92 0.61
C ALA A 11 -25.58 -7.12 1.38
N THR A 12 -26.33 -8.00 0.71
CA THR A 12 -26.81 -9.26 1.32
C THR A 12 -25.64 -10.24 1.47
N TRP A 13 -24.84 -10.41 0.41
CA TRP A 13 -23.63 -11.22 0.44
C TRP A 13 -22.62 -10.74 1.48
N ALA A 14 -22.33 -9.44 1.51
CA ALA A 14 -21.40 -8.83 2.45
C ALA A 14 -21.82 -8.98 3.92
N ARG A 15 -23.06 -9.41 4.22
CA ARG A 15 -23.51 -9.77 5.58
C ARG A 15 -23.44 -11.27 5.90
N GLN A 16 -23.25 -12.11 4.89
CA GLN A 16 -23.29 -13.57 5.03
C GLN A 16 -21.93 -14.24 4.83
N VAL A 17 -21.04 -13.65 4.02
CA VAL A 17 -19.72 -14.23 3.75
C VAL A 17 -18.80 -14.05 4.94
N ASP A 18 -17.87 -14.97 5.15
CA ASP A 18 -16.88 -14.83 6.22
C ASP A 18 -15.54 -14.31 5.71
N ARG A 19 -15.28 -14.38 4.40
CA ARG A 19 -14.01 -14.04 3.76
C ARG A 19 -14.25 -13.52 2.34
N ILE A 20 -13.36 -12.68 1.84
CA ILE A 20 -13.41 -12.16 0.47
C ILE A 20 -12.09 -12.41 -0.23
N ILE A 21 -12.16 -12.98 -1.44
CA ILE A 21 -11.02 -13.10 -2.34
C ILE A 21 -11.29 -12.21 -3.55
N VAL A 22 -10.33 -11.34 -3.87
CA VAL A 22 -10.39 -10.45 -5.03
C VAL A 22 -9.29 -10.87 -6.01
N LEU A 23 -9.68 -11.27 -7.21
CA LEU A 23 -8.73 -11.56 -8.28
C LEU A 23 -8.52 -10.27 -9.09
N GLU A 24 -7.32 -9.69 -9.00
CA GLU A 24 -6.96 -8.45 -9.70
C GLU A 24 -6.06 -8.76 -10.89
N GLY A 25 -6.40 -8.23 -12.06
CA GLY A 25 -5.55 -8.22 -13.25
C GLY A 25 -5.39 -6.78 -13.74
N THR A 26 -5.77 -6.52 -14.99
CA THR A 26 -5.87 -5.13 -15.48
C THR A 26 -7.22 -4.52 -15.12
N ARG A 27 -7.19 -3.33 -14.50
CA ARG A 27 -8.41 -2.55 -14.28
C ARG A 27 -8.90 -2.00 -15.64
N PRO A 28 -10.15 -2.26 -16.04
CA PRO A 28 -10.66 -1.73 -17.29
C PRO A 28 -10.71 -0.20 -17.22
N GLN A 29 -10.42 0.47 -18.35
CA GLN A 29 -10.66 1.90 -18.46
C GLN A 29 -12.14 2.19 -18.21
N ARG A 30 -12.43 3.10 -17.29
CA ARG A 30 -13.80 3.50 -17.00
C ARG A 30 -14.29 4.40 -18.13
N PRO A 31 -15.40 4.06 -18.81
CA PRO A 31 -16.00 4.98 -19.77
C PRO A 31 -16.53 6.23 -19.04
N PRO A 32 -16.69 7.36 -19.75
CA PRO A 32 -17.39 8.52 -19.20
C PRO A 32 -18.76 8.08 -18.68
N MET A 33 -19.07 8.47 -17.44
CA MET A 33 -20.30 8.07 -16.77
C MET A 33 -21.14 9.30 -16.44
N ASP A 34 -22.45 9.15 -16.52
CA ASP A 34 -23.39 10.17 -16.06
C ASP A 34 -23.11 10.51 -14.58
N PRO A 35 -22.98 11.81 -14.20
CA PRO A 35 -22.66 12.20 -12.82
C PRO A 35 -23.62 11.64 -11.77
N ALA A 36 -24.92 11.50 -12.09
CA ALA A 36 -25.90 10.94 -11.16
C ALA A 36 -25.69 9.43 -10.97
N VAL A 37 -25.29 8.71 -12.03
CA VAL A 37 -24.95 7.28 -11.93
C VAL A 37 -23.66 7.11 -11.12
N PHE A 38 -22.67 7.98 -11.33
CA PHE A 38 -21.43 7.96 -10.58
C PHE A 38 -21.65 8.23 -9.08
N GLU A 39 -22.49 9.20 -8.74
CA GLU A 39 -22.81 9.49 -7.34
C GLU A 39 -23.60 8.35 -6.68
N ALA A 40 -24.56 7.74 -7.40
CA ALA A 40 -25.26 6.56 -6.92
C ALA A 40 -24.31 5.37 -6.68
N TRP A 41 -23.31 5.19 -7.55
CA TRP A 41 -22.27 4.17 -7.38
C TRP A 41 -21.39 4.45 -6.15
N ARG A 42 -20.98 5.70 -5.95
CA ARG A 42 -20.21 6.13 -4.76
C ARG A 42 -20.99 5.83 -3.47
N HIS A 43 -22.26 6.22 -3.40
CA HIS A 43 -23.10 5.94 -2.23
C HIS A 43 -23.26 4.45 -1.96
N SER A 44 -23.47 3.64 -3.01
CA SER A 44 -23.57 2.18 -2.88
C SER A 44 -22.26 1.58 -2.36
N THR A 45 -21.12 1.99 -2.92
CA THR A 45 -19.79 1.51 -2.51
C THR A 45 -19.48 1.89 -1.06
N ALA A 46 -19.71 3.14 -0.67
CA ALA A 46 -19.50 3.60 0.71
C ALA A 46 -20.30 2.78 1.72
N ARG A 47 -21.53 2.41 1.38
CA ARG A 47 -22.38 1.57 2.24
C ARG A 47 -21.89 0.12 2.31
N LEU A 48 -21.37 -0.43 1.22
CA LEU A 48 -20.78 -1.77 1.22
C LEU A 48 -19.51 -1.81 2.06
N ASN A 49 -18.61 -0.82 1.89
CA ASN A 49 -17.41 -0.68 2.71
C ASN A 49 -17.75 -0.62 4.19
N ALA A 50 -18.77 0.16 4.58
CA ALA A 50 -19.21 0.24 5.97
C ALA A 50 -19.67 -1.12 6.55
N ILE A 51 -20.32 -1.98 5.75
CA ILE A 51 -20.70 -3.34 6.18
C ILE A 51 -19.45 -4.21 6.37
N GLU A 52 -18.49 -4.09 5.46
CA GLU A 52 -17.26 -4.89 5.47
C GLU A 52 -16.34 -4.49 6.64
N GLU A 53 -16.25 -3.19 6.92
CA GLU A 53 -15.57 -2.60 8.10
C GLU A 53 -16.24 -3.04 9.41
N GLU A 54 -17.58 -2.91 9.53
CA GLU A 54 -18.33 -3.34 10.72
C GLU A 54 -18.08 -4.81 11.05
N ARG A 55 -17.96 -5.64 10.02
CA ARG A 55 -17.74 -7.08 10.15
C ARG A 55 -16.27 -7.48 10.23
N ALA A 56 -15.34 -6.54 10.08
CA ALA A 56 -13.90 -6.79 9.98
C ALA A 56 -13.59 -7.99 9.06
N LEU A 57 -14.19 -7.99 7.87
CA LEU A 57 -14.09 -9.11 6.93
C LEU A 57 -12.66 -9.28 6.44
N PRO A 58 -12.07 -10.48 6.55
CA PRO A 58 -10.75 -10.71 5.98
C PRO A 58 -10.77 -10.74 4.45
N TYR A 59 -9.82 -10.02 3.86
CA TYR A 59 -9.62 -9.85 2.43
C TYR A 59 -8.31 -10.47 1.97
N LEU A 60 -8.38 -11.23 0.89
CA LEU A 60 -7.21 -11.69 0.15
C LEU A 60 -7.25 -11.11 -1.27
N LEU A 61 -6.34 -10.20 -1.60
CA LEU A 61 -6.18 -9.68 -2.96
C LEU A 61 -5.15 -10.54 -3.68
N VAL A 62 -5.48 -11.04 -4.86
CA VAL A 62 -4.62 -11.94 -5.62
C VAL A 62 -4.34 -11.32 -6.98
N ALA A 63 -3.08 -11.01 -7.25
CA ALA A 63 -2.59 -10.63 -8.56
C ALA A 63 -2.67 -11.85 -9.50
N ILE A 64 -3.45 -11.71 -10.57
CA ILE A 64 -3.62 -12.72 -11.59
C ILE A 64 -3.02 -12.22 -12.91
N PRO A 65 -2.09 -12.96 -13.53
CA PRO A 65 -1.55 -12.59 -14.81
C PRO A 65 -2.67 -12.64 -15.87
N THR A 66 -2.77 -11.60 -16.69
CA THR A 66 -3.74 -11.55 -17.80
C THR A 66 -3.06 -11.00 -19.05
N LEU A 67 -3.60 -11.34 -20.23
CA LEU A 67 -3.12 -10.79 -21.51
C LEU A 67 -3.13 -9.25 -21.48
N ALA A 68 -4.22 -8.65 -21.01
CA ALA A 68 -4.33 -7.21 -20.90
C ALA A 68 -3.27 -6.60 -19.98
N ARG A 69 -2.79 -7.33 -18.96
CA ARG A 69 -1.72 -6.85 -18.06
C ARG A 69 -0.36 -6.94 -18.72
N ALA A 70 -0.09 -8.06 -19.40
CA ALA A 70 1.13 -8.22 -20.16
C ALA A 70 1.25 -7.16 -21.27
N GLU A 71 0.14 -6.86 -21.96
CA GLU A 71 0.07 -5.83 -23.00
C GLU A 71 0.43 -4.43 -22.47
N THR A 72 0.00 -4.06 -21.25
CA THR A 72 0.37 -2.75 -20.66
C THR A 72 1.86 -2.59 -20.42
N ARG A 73 2.60 -3.71 -20.36
CA ARG A 73 4.05 -3.77 -20.15
C ARG A 73 4.83 -4.04 -21.45
N GLY A 74 4.13 -4.25 -22.57
CA GLY A 74 4.77 -4.68 -23.82
C GLY A 74 5.33 -6.09 -23.77
N GLU A 75 4.82 -6.94 -22.88
CA GLU A 75 5.26 -8.33 -22.64
C GLU A 75 4.19 -9.33 -23.12
N SER A 76 4.59 -10.58 -23.29
CA SER A 76 3.67 -11.72 -23.46
C SER A 76 3.15 -12.21 -22.11
N LEU A 77 2.01 -12.92 -22.12
CA LEU A 77 1.47 -13.55 -20.91
C LEU A 77 2.49 -14.48 -20.25
N ALA A 78 3.25 -15.25 -21.04
CA ALA A 78 4.25 -16.19 -20.53
C ALA A 78 5.43 -15.47 -19.83
N GLU A 79 5.84 -14.30 -20.34
CA GLU A 79 6.86 -13.47 -19.68
C GLU A 79 6.35 -12.93 -18.34
N LEU A 80 5.11 -12.42 -18.31
CA LEU A 80 4.48 -11.98 -17.06
C LEU A 80 4.32 -13.13 -16.05
N GLU A 81 3.89 -14.30 -16.50
CA GLU A 81 3.76 -15.51 -15.67
C GLU A 81 5.11 -15.94 -15.09
N THR A 82 6.18 -15.85 -15.87
CA THR A 82 7.54 -16.18 -15.41
C THR A 82 7.98 -15.28 -14.24
N LEU A 83 7.53 -14.04 -14.22
CA LEU A 83 7.81 -13.10 -13.14
C LEU A 83 6.87 -13.27 -11.94
N LEU A 84 5.56 -13.46 -12.19
CA LEU A 84 4.52 -13.41 -11.16
C LEU A 84 4.26 -14.76 -10.49
N LEU A 85 4.23 -15.87 -11.22
CA LEU A 85 3.87 -17.17 -10.64
C LEU A 85 4.85 -17.61 -9.53
N PRO A 86 6.18 -17.45 -9.66
CA PRO A 86 7.09 -17.75 -8.55
C PRO A 86 6.83 -16.90 -7.30
N ALA A 87 6.38 -15.66 -7.47
CA ALA A 87 6.04 -14.77 -6.36
C ALA A 87 4.77 -15.21 -5.62
N LEU A 88 3.78 -15.73 -6.35
CA LEU A 88 2.56 -16.31 -5.79
C LEU A 88 2.80 -17.65 -5.07
N ASP A 89 3.81 -18.39 -5.49
CA ASP A 89 4.09 -19.76 -5.01
C ASP A 89 5.06 -19.81 -3.82
N VAL A 90 5.52 -18.65 -3.31
CA VAL A 90 6.37 -18.64 -2.10
C VAL A 90 5.58 -19.18 -0.92
N THR A 91 6.09 -20.25 -0.32
CA THR A 91 5.40 -20.94 0.76
C THR A 91 5.29 -20.08 2.02
N LEU A 92 4.18 -20.21 2.75
CA LEU A 92 3.95 -19.52 4.03
C LEU A 92 5.12 -19.62 5.03
N PRO A 93 5.71 -20.81 5.31
CA PRO A 93 6.84 -20.89 6.25
C PRO A 93 8.05 -20.07 5.81
N ARG A 94 8.30 -19.97 4.50
CA ARG A 94 9.39 -19.16 3.96
C ARG A 94 9.13 -17.67 4.13
N LEU A 95 7.90 -17.22 3.88
CA LEU A 95 7.51 -15.83 4.12
C LEU A 95 7.61 -15.47 5.60
N GLN A 96 7.11 -16.34 6.48
CA GLN A 96 7.16 -16.14 7.93
C GLN A 96 8.59 -16.09 8.47
N GLU A 97 9.50 -16.91 7.94
CA GLU A 97 10.92 -16.87 8.27
C GLU A 97 11.54 -15.51 7.91
N GLU A 98 11.35 -15.04 6.68
CA GLU A 98 11.92 -13.78 6.21
C GLU A 98 11.32 -12.56 6.93
N ILE A 99 9.99 -12.50 7.05
CA ILE A 99 9.30 -11.45 7.79
C ILE A 99 9.73 -11.45 9.25
N GLY A 100 9.84 -12.64 9.87
CA GLY A 100 10.27 -12.79 11.27
C GLY A 100 11.66 -12.22 11.49
N ARG A 101 12.63 -12.60 10.64
CA ARG A 101 14.02 -12.11 10.71
C ARG A 101 14.08 -10.58 10.67
N VAL A 102 13.36 -9.95 9.74
CA VAL A 102 13.36 -8.49 9.60
C VAL A 102 12.62 -7.81 10.75
N ARG A 103 11.47 -8.35 11.15
CA ARG A 103 10.67 -7.83 12.28
C ARG A 103 11.47 -7.81 13.59
N ASP A 104 12.25 -8.84 13.86
CA ASP A 104 13.07 -8.93 15.07
C ASP A 104 14.15 -7.83 15.10
N ALA A 105 14.62 -7.38 13.93
CA ALA A 105 15.62 -6.32 13.85
C ALA A 105 15.09 -4.94 14.27
N PHE A 106 13.78 -4.69 14.19
CA PHE A 106 13.17 -3.43 14.67
C PHE A 106 13.23 -3.28 16.18
N SER A 107 13.36 -4.37 16.98
CA SER A 107 13.65 -4.31 18.42
C SER A 107 12.76 -3.37 19.26
N GLY A 108 11.51 -3.11 18.84
CA GLY A 108 10.61 -2.16 19.51
C GLY A 108 10.89 -0.68 19.21
N ALA A 109 11.48 -0.40 18.05
CA ALA A 109 11.86 0.93 17.60
C ALA A 109 10.77 1.98 17.78
N GLN A 110 11.18 3.20 18.11
CA GLN A 110 10.29 4.33 18.34
C GLN A 110 10.35 5.34 17.19
N GLU A 111 11.47 5.40 16.46
CA GLU A 111 11.68 6.29 15.33
C GLU A 111 12.07 5.50 14.08
N LEU A 112 11.51 5.91 12.93
CA LEU A 112 11.97 5.52 11.61
C LEU A 112 12.55 6.71 10.86
N VAL A 113 13.66 6.48 10.16
CA VAL A 113 14.24 7.44 9.22
C VAL A 113 14.27 6.82 7.84
N LEU A 114 13.51 7.40 6.91
CA LEU A 114 13.50 7.04 5.50
C LEU A 114 14.42 7.99 4.73
N CYS A 115 15.44 7.45 4.08
CA CYS A 115 16.32 8.21 3.21
C CYS A 115 15.98 7.94 1.73
N THR A 116 15.88 9.01 0.93
CA THR A 116 15.54 8.97 -0.50
C THR A 116 16.37 9.96 -1.31
N GLY A 117 16.55 9.72 -2.61
CA GLY A 117 17.21 10.67 -3.54
C GLY A 117 18.62 11.10 -3.09
N GLN A 118 19.37 10.19 -2.45
CA GLN A 118 20.71 10.35 -1.88
C GLN A 118 20.88 11.35 -0.72
N GLN A 119 19.97 12.29 -0.52
CA GLN A 119 20.16 13.43 0.40
C GLN A 119 18.93 13.81 1.22
N TYR A 120 17.77 13.23 0.92
CA TYR A 120 16.52 13.58 1.60
C TYR A 120 16.22 12.57 2.69
N GLU A 121 15.79 13.07 3.84
CA GLU A 121 15.40 12.26 5.00
C GLU A 121 14.01 12.65 5.45
N LEU A 122 13.16 11.66 5.70
CA LEU A 122 11.91 11.80 6.42
C LEU A 122 12.04 11.05 7.75
N ARG A 123 11.87 11.76 8.86
CA ARG A 123 11.79 11.18 10.20
C ARG A 123 10.33 10.97 10.57
N MET A 124 10.01 9.84 11.18
CA MET A 124 8.66 9.45 11.57
C MET A 124 8.69 8.78 12.94
N ASN A 125 7.78 9.18 13.82
CA ASN A 125 7.63 8.54 15.13
C ASN A 125 6.60 7.40 15.07
N LEU A 126 6.93 6.26 15.65
CA LEU A 126 6.06 5.10 15.80
C LEU A 126 5.30 5.07 17.13
N GLY A 127 5.84 5.63 18.21
CA GLY A 127 5.28 5.47 19.55
C GLY A 127 4.92 4.01 19.87
N THR A 128 3.63 3.72 20.02
CA THR A 128 3.11 2.37 20.32
C THR A 128 2.51 1.64 19.11
N ARG A 129 2.77 2.11 17.88
CA ARG A 129 2.27 1.47 16.65
C ARG A 129 2.85 0.05 16.53
N LEU A 130 2.02 -0.87 16.04
CA LEU A 130 2.41 -2.26 15.85
C LEU A 130 3.04 -2.45 14.47
N LEU A 131 4.03 -3.34 14.39
CA LEU A 131 4.43 -3.92 13.11
C LEU A 131 3.38 -4.94 12.67
N LEU A 132 2.85 -4.74 11.47
CA LEU A 132 1.93 -5.62 10.78
C LEU A 132 2.71 -6.37 9.68
N ALA A 133 2.23 -7.56 9.33
CA ALA A 133 2.86 -8.41 8.34
C ALA A 133 1.81 -8.88 7.33
N ASP A 134 2.25 -9.07 6.09
CA ASP A 134 1.47 -9.74 5.05
C ASP A 134 2.27 -10.96 4.59
N ASP A 135 1.88 -12.15 5.06
CA ASP A 135 2.49 -13.44 4.71
C ASP A 135 1.57 -14.32 3.85
N GLY A 136 0.46 -13.75 3.35
CA GLY A 136 -0.52 -14.45 2.52
C GLY A 136 -1.54 -15.24 3.33
N TYR A 137 -1.47 -15.18 4.67
CA TYR A 137 -2.36 -15.86 5.59
C TYR A 137 -2.89 -14.88 6.64
N ILE A 138 -4.19 -14.94 6.92
CA ILE A 138 -4.81 -14.10 7.96
C ILE A 138 -5.25 -15.02 9.09
N ASP A 139 -4.51 -15.00 10.19
CA ASP A 139 -4.81 -15.77 11.38
C ASP A 139 -5.62 -14.96 12.42
N GLU A 140 -5.91 -15.55 13.58
CA GLU A 140 -6.70 -14.87 14.61
C GLU A 140 -5.89 -13.76 15.32
N ALA A 141 -4.56 -13.87 15.39
CA ALA A 141 -3.69 -12.84 15.94
C ALA A 141 -3.64 -11.62 15.01
N ASP A 142 -3.58 -11.83 13.69
CA ASP A 142 -3.65 -10.76 12.69
C ASP A 142 -4.96 -9.99 12.79
N ARG A 143 -6.08 -10.73 12.89
CA ARG A 143 -7.41 -10.14 13.11
C ARG A 143 -7.47 -9.34 14.40
N GLY A 144 -6.87 -9.84 15.49
CA GLY A 144 -6.78 -9.13 16.76
C GLY A 144 -5.96 -7.84 16.69
N ARG A 145 -5.06 -7.71 15.71
CA ARG A 145 -4.24 -6.51 15.44
C ARG A 145 -4.84 -5.59 14.37
N GLY A 146 -5.93 -5.98 13.72
CA GLY A 146 -6.54 -5.25 12.62
C GLY A 146 -5.91 -5.53 11.24
N ALA A 147 -4.97 -6.48 11.14
CA ALA A 147 -4.40 -6.93 9.86
C ALA A 147 -5.37 -7.89 9.16
N ILE A 148 -6.49 -7.35 8.68
CA ILE A 148 -7.57 -8.11 8.03
C ILE A 148 -7.47 -8.11 6.50
N VAL A 149 -6.38 -7.57 5.94
CA VAL A 149 -6.11 -7.57 4.50
C VAL A 149 -4.75 -8.22 4.29
N SER A 150 -4.69 -9.12 3.32
CA SER A 150 -3.47 -9.80 2.89
C SER A 150 -3.48 -9.89 1.37
N ASN A 151 -2.30 -9.99 0.76
CA ASN A 151 -2.13 -10.03 -0.68
C ASN A 151 -1.50 -11.35 -1.14
N LEU A 152 -1.61 -11.62 -2.43
CA LEU A 152 -0.83 -12.59 -3.18
C LEU A 152 -0.37 -11.91 -4.48
N PRO A 153 0.94 -11.73 -4.73
CA PRO A 153 2.04 -12.19 -3.88
C PRO A 153 2.02 -11.53 -2.50
N ALA A 154 2.50 -12.27 -1.51
CA ALA A 154 2.63 -11.79 -0.13
C ALA A 154 4.11 -11.57 0.18
N GLY A 155 4.42 -11.11 1.39
CA GLY A 155 5.79 -10.90 1.85
C GLY A 155 6.05 -9.42 2.02
N SER A 156 5.44 -8.81 3.03
CA SER A 156 5.79 -7.46 3.44
C SER A 156 5.69 -7.29 4.96
N LEU A 157 6.40 -6.29 5.47
CA LEU A 157 6.35 -5.86 6.86
C LEU A 157 6.11 -4.35 6.86
N TYR A 158 5.09 -3.88 7.57
CA TYR A 158 4.68 -2.48 7.51
C TYR A 158 4.12 -1.98 8.83
N THR A 159 4.04 -0.67 8.98
CA THR A 159 3.47 -0.03 10.17
C THR A 159 2.95 1.37 9.87
N THR A 160 1.94 1.80 10.61
CA THR A 160 1.51 3.19 10.66
C THR A 160 2.47 4.03 11.49
N VAL A 161 2.37 5.36 11.41
CA VAL A 161 3.16 6.30 12.22
C VAL A 161 2.25 7.18 13.08
N LEU A 162 2.80 8.00 13.96
CA LEU A 162 2.08 9.06 14.65
C LEU A 162 1.80 10.20 13.65
N GLU A 163 0.52 10.52 13.46
CA GLU A 163 0.01 11.31 12.34
C GLU A 163 0.56 12.74 12.26
N GLU A 164 1.03 13.27 13.39
CA GLU A 164 1.48 14.67 13.54
C GLU A 164 2.98 14.77 13.79
N GLU A 165 3.71 13.66 13.68
CA GLU A 165 5.12 13.55 14.06
C GLU A 165 6.00 13.00 12.92
N SER A 166 5.75 13.50 11.71
CA SER A 166 6.64 13.31 10.55
C SER A 166 7.26 14.63 10.12
N GLU A 167 8.59 14.64 9.94
CA GLU A 167 9.39 15.83 9.66
C GLU A 167 10.47 15.53 8.62
N GLY A 168 10.62 16.40 7.62
CA GLY A 168 11.67 16.28 6.60
C GLY A 168 11.12 16.10 5.20
N ILE A 169 11.92 15.58 4.28
CA ILE A 169 11.61 15.54 2.84
C ILE A 169 11.67 14.11 2.34
N VAL A 170 10.66 13.74 1.56
CA VAL A 170 10.71 12.54 0.72
C VAL A 170 10.88 12.96 -0.73
N TRP A 171 11.84 12.36 -1.42
CA TRP A 171 12.00 12.46 -2.86
C TRP A 171 11.51 11.19 -3.54
N LEU A 172 10.70 11.35 -4.58
CA LEU A 172 10.16 10.28 -5.40
C LEU A 172 10.53 10.55 -6.86
N GLU A 173 11.09 9.55 -7.55
CA GLU A 173 11.45 9.69 -8.96
C GLU A 173 10.23 10.04 -9.81
N GLN A 174 9.07 9.46 -9.49
CA GLN A 174 7.85 9.61 -10.26
C GLN A 174 6.60 9.52 -9.38
N VAL A 175 5.64 10.41 -9.64
CA VAL A 175 4.26 10.34 -9.10
C VAL A 175 3.29 10.58 -10.24
N GLY A 176 2.63 9.52 -10.71
CA GLY A 176 1.85 9.60 -11.95
C GLY A 176 2.73 10.02 -13.13
N GLN A 177 2.45 11.18 -13.73
CA GLN A 177 3.26 11.76 -14.80
C GLN A 177 4.30 12.78 -14.30
N ALA A 178 4.24 13.18 -13.02
CA ALA A 178 5.24 14.05 -12.42
C ALA A 178 6.59 13.33 -12.28
N ARG A 179 7.68 14.11 -12.27
CA ARG A 179 9.06 13.63 -12.19
C ARG A 179 9.86 14.40 -11.14
N GLU A 180 10.73 13.69 -10.43
CA GLU A 180 11.60 14.18 -9.36
C GLU A 180 10.82 15.00 -8.31
N VAL A 181 9.79 14.39 -7.75
CA VAL A 181 8.86 15.02 -6.80
C VAL A 181 9.49 15.07 -5.42
N GLN A 182 9.44 16.22 -4.76
CA GLN A 182 9.78 16.37 -3.34
C GLN A 182 8.53 16.72 -2.55
N LEU A 183 8.35 16.03 -1.43
CA LEU A 183 7.26 16.23 -0.47
C LEU A 183 7.88 16.66 0.86
N ASP A 184 7.71 17.93 1.25
CA ASP A 184 8.23 18.51 2.49
C ASP A 184 7.17 18.39 3.60
N PHE A 185 7.50 17.63 4.64
CA PHE A 185 6.66 17.33 5.80
C PHE A 185 7.06 18.21 6.99
N GLN A 186 6.06 18.86 7.57
CA GLN A 186 6.16 19.57 8.84
C GLN A 186 4.89 19.29 9.67
N GLY A 187 5.05 18.95 10.94
CA GLY A 187 3.96 18.56 11.83
C GLY A 187 3.14 17.39 11.28
N GLY A 188 3.82 16.40 10.68
CA GLY A 188 3.20 15.19 10.11
C GLY A 188 2.55 15.36 8.73
N ARG A 189 2.51 16.57 8.17
CA ARG A 189 1.79 16.88 6.93
C ARG A 189 2.70 17.47 5.86
N ILE A 190 2.44 17.13 4.59
CA ILE A 190 3.06 17.80 3.45
C ILE A 190 2.62 19.27 3.38
N VAL A 191 3.57 20.18 3.61
CA VAL A 191 3.39 21.64 3.55
C VAL A 191 3.87 22.24 2.22
N GLN A 192 4.79 21.58 1.52
CA GLN A 192 5.29 22.02 0.23
C GLN A 192 5.54 20.84 -0.71
N ILE A 193 5.19 21.03 -1.98
CA ILE A 193 5.43 20.08 -3.07
C ILE A 193 6.26 20.79 -4.13
N THR A 194 7.41 20.20 -4.48
CA THR A 194 8.20 20.61 -5.65
C THR A 194 8.34 19.43 -6.60
N ALA A 195 8.58 19.69 -7.88
CA ALA A 195 8.87 18.66 -8.87
C ALA A 195 9.66 19.28 -10.03
N ARG A 196 10.46 18.49 -10.74
CA ARG A 196 11.06 18.93 -12.01
C ARG A 196 9.97 19.16 -13.06
N GLU A 197 9.00 18.25 -13.11
CA GLU A 197 7.86 18.26 -14.03
C GLU A 197 6.60 17.76 -13.30
N GLY A 198 5.42 18.25 -13.69
CA GLY A 198 4.13 17.73 -13.22
C GLY A 198 3.74 18.10 -11.77
N ARG A 199 4.35 19.13 -11.16
CA ARG A 199 4.00 19.58 -9.79
C ARG A 199 2.50 19.77 -9.57
N ASP A 200 1.83 20.46 -10.49
CA ASP A 200 0.40 20.78 -10.37
C ASP A 200 -0.49 19.52 -10.42
N GLU A 201 -0.03 18.45 -11.05
CA GLU A 201 -0.74 17.16 -11.09
C GLU A 201 -0.70 16.48 -9.72
N VAL A 202 0.42 16.58 -9.01
CA VAL A 202 0.56 16.08 -7.63
C VAL A 202 -0.31 16.91 -6.68
N GLU A 203 -0.35 18.22 -6.85
CA GLU A 203 -1.26 19.09 -6.07
C GLU A 203 -2.73 18.73 -6.32
N ALA A 204 -3.11 18.49 -7.58
CA ALA A 204 -4.46 18.09 -7.97
C ALA A 204 -4.83 16.69 -7.43
N LEU A 205 -3.87 15.74 -7.42
CA LEU A 205 -4.03 14.42 -6.81
C LEU A 205 -4.46 14.56 -5.34
N PHE A 206 -3.86 15.45 -4.55
CA PHE A 206 -4.28 15.62 -3.16
C PHE A 206 -5.60 16.38 -3.03
N ALA A 207 -5.86 17.37 -3.89
CA ALA A 207 -7.05 18.23 -3.81
C ALA A 207 -8.39 17.50 -4.10
N GLN A 208 -8.35 16.38 -4.80
CA GLN A 208 -9.55 15.58 -5.13
C GLN A 208 -10.02 14.65 -3.99
N HIS A 209 -9.24 14.50 -2.91
CA HIS A 209 -9.58 13.65 -1.78
C HIS A 209 -10.06 14.46 -0.57
N SER A 210 -10.98 13.87 0.19
CA SER A 210 -11.54 14.41 1.42
C SER A 210 -10.78 13.88 2.64
N GLY A 211 -10.97 14.52 3.80
CA GLY A 211 -10.18 14.22 4.99
C GLY A 211 -8.76 14.76 4.83
N GLU A 212 -7.77 14.01 5.28
CA GLU A 212 -6.38 14.42 5.26
C GLU A 212 -5.51 13.51 4.36
N PRO A 213 -5.32 13.87 3.08
CA PRO A 213 -4.56 13.06 2.12
C PRO A 213 -3.05 13.33 2.14
N ARG A 214 -2.57 14.32 2.91
CA ARG A 214 -1.16 14.76 2.90
C ARG A 214 -0.35 14.28 4.12
N ARG A 215 -0.88 13.33 4.89
CA ARG A 215 -0.17 12.70 6.01
C ARG A 215 0.33 11.31 5.61
N VAL A 216 1.41 10.88 6.25
CA VAL A 216 1.87 9.49 6.14
C VAL A 216 0.78 8.58 6.71
N SER A 217 0.33 7.63 5.90
CA SER A 217 -0.58 6.57 6.33
C SER A 217 0.23 5.48 7.04
N HIS A 218 1.14 4.86 6.29
CA HIS A 218 2.00 3.78 6.73
C HIS A 218 3.26 3.70 5.86
N ILE A 219 4.25 2.98 6.34
CA ILE A 219 5.50 2.67 5.63
C ILE A 219 5.77 1.17 5.76
N GLY A 220 6.35 0.57 4.74
CA GLY A 220 6.71 -0.84 4.77
C GLY A 220 7.90 -1.23 3.91
N ILE A 221 8.24 -2.51 4.01
CA ILE A 221 9.34 -3.17 3.32
C ILE A 221 8.78 -4.39 2.59
N GLY A 222 9.08 -4.51 1.30
CA GLY A 222 8.83 -5.72 0.54
C GLY A 222 9.85 -6.82 0.87
N LEU A 223 9.37 -8.04 1.07
CA LEU A 223 10.10 -9.18 1.60
C LEU A 223 9.79 -10.50 0.86
N ASN A 224 9.12 -10.45 -0.30
CA ASN A 224 8.90 -11.64 -1.11
C ASN A 224 10.20 -12.05 -1.82
N PRO A 225 10.80 -13.21 -1.52
CA PRO A 225 12.10 -13.60 -2.09
C PRO A 225 12.07 -13.89 -3.60
N ALA A 226 10.89 -13.97 -4.22
CA ALA A 226 10.74 -14.17 -5.66
C ALA A 226 10.42 -12.86 -6.41
N VAL A 227 9.97 -11.80 -5.73
CA VAL A 227 9.77 -10.49 -6.36
C VAL A 227 11.07 -9.70 -6.30
N ARG A 228 11.78 -9.59 -7.44
CA ARG A 228 13.11 -8.96 -7.53
C ARG A 228 13.14 -7.63 -8.27
N GLN A 229 12.04 -7.27 -8.91
CA GLN A 229 11.91 -6.03 -9.67
C GLN A 229 10.46 -5.56 -9.67
N ALA A 230 10.27 -4.24 -9.78
CA ALA A 230 8.94 -3.66 -9.92
C ALA A 230 8.28 -4.07 -11.26
N MET A 231 6.97 -4.23 -11.22
CA MET A 231 6.10 -4.60 -12.32
C MET A 231 5.08 -3.51 -12.68
N GLU A 232 5.25 -2.30 -12.14
CA GLU A 232 4.32 -1.16 -12.25
C GLU A 232 2.92 -1.53 -11.76
N TRP A 233 2.86 -2.41 -10.76
CA TRP A 233 1.66 -2.97 -10.18
C TRP A 233 1.76 -2.86 -8.66
N THR A 234 1.10 -1.89 -8.05
CA THR A 234 1.20 -1.66 -6.59
C THR A 234 1.01 -2.94 -5.76
N LEU A 235 0.01 -3.78 -6.10
CA LEU A 235 -0.27 -5.07 -5.46
C LEU A 235 0.90 -6.07 -5.50
N VAL A 236 1.87 -5.90 -6.39
CA VAL A 236 3.09 -6.73 -6.50
C VAL A 236 4.32 -5.96 -6.02
N ASP A 237 4.36 -4.66 -6.30
CA ASP A 237 5.53 -3.80 -6.10
C ASP A 237 5.78 -3.51 -4.62
N GLU A 238 4.74 -3.52 -3.80
CA GLU A 238 4.86 -3.44 -2.33
C GLU A 238 5.60 -4.65 -1.72
N HIS A 239 5.73 -5.75 -2.46
CA HIS A 239 6.42 -6.97 -2.02
C HIS A 239 7.80 -7.17 -2.62
N VAL A 240 8.29 -6.24 -3.46
CA VAL A 240 9.65 -6.30 -4.05
C VAL A 240 10.68 -6.38 -2.93
N TYR A 241 11.49 -7.44 -2.94
CA TYR A 241 12.43 -7.72 -1.86
C TYR A 241 13.43 -6.56 -1.67
N GLY A 242 13.36 -5.92 -0.49
CA GLY A 242 14.22 -4.80 -0.11
C GLY A 242 13.74 -3.43 -0.59
N ALA A 243 12.71 -3.36 -1.44
CA ALA A 243 12.06 -2.09 -1.74
C ALA A 243 11.26 -1.60 -0.53
N LEU A 244 11.21 -0.30 -0.35
CA LEU A 244 10.35 0.36 0.62
C LEU A 244 9.08 0.83 -0.09
N PHE A 245 8.02 1.04 0.67
CA PHE A 245 6.86 1.77 0.18
C PHE A 245 6.38 2.74 1.25
N LEU A 246 6.03 3.95 0.84
CA LEU A 246 5.45 4.98 1.68
C LEU A 246 4.03 5.26 1.21
N ALA A 247 3.07 5.09 2.10
CA ALA A 247 1.68 5.37 1.83
C ALA A 247 1.25 6.73 2.39
N LEU A 248 0.36 7.42 1.68
CA LEU A 248 -0.26 8.67 2.16
C LEU A 248 -1.78 8.52 2.31
N GLY A 249 -2.33 9.19 3.34
CA GLY A 249 -3.77 9.26 3.60
C GLY A 249 -4.27 8.29 4.68
N GLU A 250 -5.36 7.60 4.42
CA GLU A 250 -6.18 6.83 5.36
C GLU A 250 -5.36 5.73 6.03
N ASN A 251 -5.48 5.60 7.34
CA ASN A 251 -4.76 4.57 8.10
C ASN A 251 -5.55 4.01 9.31
N ARG A 252 -6.81 4.41 9.52
CA ARG A 252 -7.61 3.95 10.68
C ARG A 252 -7.86 2.46 10.67
N TYR A 253 -7.97 1.87 9.48
CA TYR A 253 -8.10 0.42 9.30
C TYR A 253 -6.85 -0.37 9.74
N MET A 254 -5.69 0.30 9.86
CA MET A 254 -4.43 -0.26 10.39
C MET A 254 -4.14 0.19 11.83
N GLY A 255 -5.13 0.75 12.53
CA GLY A 255 -5.01 1.23 13.91
C GLY A 255 -4.57 2.69 14.05
N GLY A 256 -4.34 3.40 12.95
CA GLY A 256 -4.07 4.84 12.92
C GLY A 256 -5.29 5.71 13.28
N GLN A 257 -5.15 7.03 13.13
CA GLN A 257 -6.20 8.04 13.38
C GLN A 257 -6.44 8.97 12.19
N ASN A 258 -5.67 8.84 11.12
CA ASN A 258 -5.80 9.69 9.95
C ASN A 258 -6.98 9.27 9.07
N GLU A 259 -8.04 10.07 9.09
CA GLU A 259 -9.18 9.92 8.18
C GLU A 259 -8.88 10.54 6.83
N SER A 260 -8.99 9.76 5.75
CA SER A 260 -8.83 10.27 4.39
C SER A 260 -9.64 9.44 3.40
N SER A 261 -10.00 10.01 2.26
CA SER A 261 -10.48 9.21 1.13
C SER A 261 -9.35 8.77 0.18
N LEU A 262 -8.10 9.16 0.48
CA LEU A 262 -6.91 8.69 -0.22
C LEU A 262 -6.23 7.58 0.58
N ASN A 263 -5.77 6.54 -0.10
CA ASN A 263 -4.76 5.61 0.38
C ASN A 263 -3.95 5.25 -0.86
N ILE A 264 -2.73 5.78 -0.96
CA ILE A 264 -1.88 5.61 -2.14
C ILE A 264 -0.45 5.31 -1.70
N ASP A 265 0.11 4.28 -2.31
CA ASP A 265 1.46 3.81 -2.01
C ASP A 265 2.45 4.27 -3.08
N PHE A 266 3.60 4.73 -2.62
CA PHE A 266 4.73 5.09 -3.46
C PHE A 266 5.86 4.09 -3.19
N ALA A 267 6.20 3.30 -4.21
CA ALA A 267 7.34 2.39 -4.15
C ALA A 267 8.66 3.17 -4.23
N ILE A 268 9.63 2.76 -3.42
CA ILE A 268 10.95 3.35 -3.26
C ILE A 268 11.97 2.21 -3.32
N THR A 269 12.53 1.96 -4.50
CA THR A 269 13.36 0.77 -4.77
C THR A 269 14.81 0.89 -4.34
N ASP A 270 15.31 2.11 -4.14
CA ASP A 270 16.70 2.43 -3.79
C ASP A 270 16.82 3.15 -2.43
N GLY A 271 15.76 3.10 -1.62
CA GLY A 271 15.69 3.78 -0.33
C GLY A 271 16.50 3.08 0.76
N THR A 272 16.79 3.84 1.81
CA THR A 272 17.35 3.33 3.07
C THR A 272 16.35 3.57 4.18
N LEU A 273 16.13 2.56 5.03
CA LEU A 273 15.25 2.65 6.21
C LEU A 273 16.06 2.33 7.46
N LEU A 274 16.10 3.27 8.39
CA LEU A 274 16.67 3.11 9.70
C LEU A 274 15.55 3.00 10.74
N ALA A 275 15.72 2.12 11.72
CA ALA A 275 14.87 2.02 12.90
C ALA A 275 15.73 2.30 14.14
N ASP A 276 15.45 3.40 14.86
CA ASP A 276 16.28 3.93 15.96
C ASP A 276 17.78 4.00 15.59
N GLY A 277 18.09 4.40 14.35
CA GLY A 277 19.45 4.50 13.82
C GLY A 277 20.09 3.19 13.35
N ARG A 278 19.44 2.04 13.55
CA ARG A 278 19.88 0.76 12.97
C ARG A 278 19.35 0.63 11.54
N ALA A 279 20.24 0.42 10.58
CA ALA A 279 19.84 0.13 9.21
C ALA A 279 19.10 -1.20 9.13
N ILE A 280 17.88 -1.17 8.61
CA ILE A 280 17.07 -2.34 8.28
C ILE A 280 17.17 -2.64 6.79
N VAL A 281 17.01 -1.58 5.99
CA VAL A 281 17.22 -1.57 4.53
C VAL A 281 18.26 -0.51 4.23
N GLN A 282 19.22 -0.82 3.36
CA GLN A 282 20.21 0.11 2.85
C GLN A 282 20.27 -0.01 1.33
N ASP A 283 20.01 1.10 0.62
CA ASP A 283 20.04 1.20 -0.84
C ASP A 283 19.23 0.10 -1.54
N GLY A 284 18.00 -0.15 -1.05
CA GLY A 284 17.12 -1.21 -1.56
C GLY A 284 17.50 -2.64 -1.16
N GLN A 285 18.45 -2.83 -0.23
CA GLN A 285 18.87 -4.15 0.26
C GLN A 285 18.54 -4.31 1.75
N VAL A 286 17.92 -5.43 2.12
CA VAL A 286 17.76 -5.81 3.54
C VAL A 286 19.11 -6.19 4.13
N VAL A 287 19.54 -5.53 5.22
CA VAL A 287 20.90 -5.68 5.80
C VAL A 287 20.96 -6.33 7.19
N VAL A 288 19.84 -6.88 7.68
CA VAL A 288 19.69 -7.42 9.03
C VAL A 288 19.65 -8.94 9.11
#